data_AF-A0A2D9MIS4-F1
#
_entry.id   AF-A0A2D9MIS4-F1
#
_cell.length_a   1.000
_cell.length_b   1.000
_cell.length_c   1.000
_cell.angle_alpha   90.00
_cell.angle_beta   90.00
_cell.angle_gamma   90.00
#
_symmetry.space_group_name_H-M   'P 1'
#
loop_
_entity.id
_entity.type
_entity.pdbx_description
1 polymer ?
#
loop_
_entity_poly.entity_id
_entity_poly.type
_entity_poly.pdbx_seq_one_letter_code
_entity_poly.pdbx_strand_id
1 'polypeptide(L)'
;MKLFILSIVLIAGGVFAQEPLQPNILGELNLSSRVEEVKEYHGEVRDLKILAPTLAPEEIDRAVLNKLMQEIADNPKITEERLGVSSEQIDDIFITISNAKSFINNNEMANVRAMCNAWNSSNFRDDKRTQEAIDAYKTRDQFTKNFIAKYYRLVLFDIESLLHPSEQEKFNAYMNDRRRRMATSGTRSWGSVVENIKSGRDAVNFHCRVNRDK
;
A
#
# COMPACT_ATOMS: atom_id res chain seq x y z
N MET A 1 39.46 69.41 25.74
CA MET A 1 39.57 69.75 27.18
C MET A 1 38.42 69.06 27.92
N LYS A 2 38.73 68.43 29.07
CA LYS A 2 37.86 67.77 30.06
C LYS A 2 37.45 66.30 29.83
N LEU A 3 38.24 65.45 30.50
CA LEU A 3 37.85 64.28 31.32
C LEU A 3 36.44 64.39 31.94
N PHE A 4 35.71 63.28 31.96
CA PHE A 4 35.04 62.79 33.18
C PHE A 4 34.95 61.25 33.16
N ILE A 5 35.10 60.67 34.34
CA ILE A 5 35.36 59.26 34.67
C ILE A 5 34.05 58.56 35.15
N LEU A 6 33.98 57.24 34.89
CA LEU A 6 33.17 56.16 35.49
C LEU A 6 31.64 56.25 35.54
N SER A 7 30.97 55.22 34.98
CA SER A 7 30.45 54.10 35.79
C SER A 7 30.04 52.93 34.89
N ILE A 8 30.45 51.73 35.31
CA ILE A 8 30.22 50.43 34.66
C ILE A 8 28.80 49.97 34.95
N VAL A 9 28.05 49.62 33.91
CA VAL A 9 26.88 48.72 34.02
C VAL A 9 27.07 47.60 32.99
N LEU A 10 27.45 46.43 33.49
CA LEU A 10 27.44 45.16 32.76
C LEU A 10 25.98 44.73 32.57
N ILE A 11 25.51 44.67 31.32
CA ILE A 11 24.35 43.87 30.95
C ILE A 11 24.89 42.69 30.14
N ALA A 12 24.98 41.54 30.78
CA ALA A 12 25.30 40.27 30.13
C ALA A 12 24.12 39.86 29.24
N GLY A 13 24.20 40.20 27.96
CA GLY A 13 23.37 39.60 26.91
C GLY A 13 23.91 38.21 26.60
N GLY A 14 23.43 37.20 27.33
CA GLY A 14 23.76 35.80 27.12
C GLY A 14 23.33 35.35 25.72
N VAL A 15 24.29 34.79 25.00
CA VAL A 15 24.09 33.96 23.81
C VAL A 15 23.23 32.76 24.24
N PHE A 16 21.99 32.65 23.73
CA PHE A 16 21.23 31.41 23.84
C PHE A 16 21.86 30.36 22.92
N ALA A 17 22.91 29.71 23.41
CA ALA A 17 23.32 28.42 22.92
C ALA A 17 22.25 27.42 23.36
N GLN A 18 21.53 26.82 22.41
CA GLN A 18 20.74 25.63 22.67
C GLN A 18 21.69 24.53 23.14
N GLU A 19 21.51 24.07 24.38
CA GLU A 19 22.14 22.84 24.85
C GLU A 19 21.71 21.69 23.92
N PRO A 20 22.65 20.90 23.37
CA PRO A 20 22.27 19.65 22.74
C PRO A 20 21.71 18.74 23.83
N LEU A 21 20.42 18.46 23.75
CA LEU A 21 19.79 17.37 24.49
C LEU A 21 20.52 16.07 24.13
N GLN A 22 21.48 15.68 24.95
CA GLN A 22 22.02 14.33 24.94
C GLN A 22 20.93 13.41 25.47
N PRO A 23 20.41 12.47 24.67
CA PRO A 23 19.55 11.43 25.20
C PRO A 23 20.45 10.50 26.00
N ASN A 24 20.37 10.61 27.32
CA ASN A 24 20.89 9.64 28.27
C ASN A 24 20.08 8.33 28.11
N ILE A 25 20.32 7.58 27.03
CA ILE A 25 19.80 6.21 26.89
C ILE A 25 20.85 5.30 27.51
N LEU A 26 20.77 5.17 28.83
CA LEU A 26 21.50 4.14 29.56
C LEU A 26 20.76 2.81 29.33
N GLY A 27 21.38 1.89 28.59
CA GLY A 27 20.94 0.49 28.47
C GLY A 27 20.75 0.01 27.04
N GLU A 28 21.39 -1.11 26.72
CA GLU A 28 21.11 -1.91 25.51
C GLU A 28 19.61 -2.21 25.45
N LEU A 29 18.95 -1.82 24.35
CA LEU A 29 17.55 -2.14 24.08
C LEU A 29 17.42 -3.65 23.89
N ASN A 30 17.11 -4.37 24.96
CA ASN A 30 16.80 -5.79 24.91
C ASN A 30 15.42 -5.99 24.25
N LEU A 31 15.42 -6.16 22.93
CA LEU A 31 14.20 -6.35 22.14
C LEU A 31 13.37 -7.54 22.65
N SER A 32 14.03 -8.59 23.14
CA SER A 32 13.37 -9.79 23.64
C SER A 32 12.53 -9.52 24.89
N SER A 33 12.98 -8.64 25.79
CA SER A 33 12.20 -8.29 26.99
C SER A 33 10.98 -7.41 26.66
N ARG A 34 11.09 -6.55 25.64
CA ARG A 34 9.96 -5.72 25.18
C ARG A 34 8.91 -6.51 24.40
N VAL A 35 9.30 -7.56 23.68
CA VAL A 35 8.35 -8.44 22.99
C VAL A 35 7.48 -9.20 24.01
N GLU A 36 8.08 -9.62 25.12
CA GLU A 36 7.35 -10.32 26.18
C GLU A 36 6.44 -9.39 26.98
N GLU A 37 6.86 -8.14 27.22
CA GLU A 37 6.01 -7.09 27.81
C GLU A 37 4.82 -6.70 26.90
N VAL A 38 4.97 -6.81 25.58
CA VAL A 38 3.86 -6.54 24.63
C VAL A 38 2.88 -7.72 24.54
N LYS A 39 3.32 -8.95 24.81
CA LYS A 39 2.45 -10.12 24.88
C LYS A 39 1.54 -10.09 26.11
N GLU A 40 1.99 -9.53 27.23
CA GLU A 40 1.21 -9.40 28.47
C GLU A 40 0.80 -7.96 28.74
N TYR A 41 -0.42 -7.58 28.35
CA TYR A 41 -1.05 -6.36 28.82
C TYR A 41 -2.23 -6.73 29.71
N HIS A 42 -2.15 -6.41 31.01
CA HIS A 42 -3.14 -6.77 32.03
C HIS A 42 -3.39 -8.29 32.24
N GLY A 43 -2.34 -9.12 32.12
CA GLY A 43 -2.41 -10.54 32.50
C GLY A 43 -3.12 -11.47 31.50
N GLU A 44 -3.43 -10.99 30.30
CA GLU A 44 -3.88 -11.82 29.18
C GLU A 44 -2.82 -11.84 28.07
N VAL A 45 -2.42 -13.05 27.66
CA VAL A 45 -1.54 -13.27 26.50
C VAL A 45 -2.30 -12.84 25.26
N ARG A 46 -1.91 -11.71 24.65
CA ARG A 46 -2.46 -11.32 23.36
C ARG A 46 -1.98 -12.29 22.30
N ASP A 47 -2.91 -13.07 21.74
CA ASP A 47 -2.71 -13.66 20.42
C ASP A 47 -2.39 -12.51 19.46
N LEU A 48 -1.22 -12.56 18.82
CA LEU A 48 -0.85 -11.69 17.71
C LEU A 48 -1.76 -12.01 16.53
N LYS A 49 -3.01 -11.52 16.61
CA LYS A 49 -3.97 -11.62 15.54
C LYS A 49 -3.46 -10.72 14.43
N ILE A 50 -2.99 -11.34 13.35
CA ILE A 50 -2.65 -10.67 12.10
C ILE A 50 -3.82 -9.73 11.77
N LEU A 51 -3.61 -8.42 11.95
CA LEU A 51 -4.54 -7.40 11.47
C LEU A 51 -4.67 -7.69 9.96
N ALA A 52 -5.91 -7.90 9.51
CA ALA A 52 -6.27 -8.43 8.20
C ALA A 52 -5.28 -8.12 7.07
N PRO A 53 -5.00 -9.08 6.15
CA PRO A 53 -4.05 -8.89 5.06
C PRO A 53 -4.24 -7.52 4.41
N THR A 54 -3.18 -6.73 4.41
CA THR A 54 -3.36 -5.31 4.12
C THR A 54 -3.66 -5.07 2.65
N LEU A 55 -3.13 -5.90 1.75
CA LEU A 55 -3.58 -6.03 0.37
C LEU A 55 -4.61 -7.15 0.23
N ALA A 56 -5.60 -6.98 -0.65
CA ALA A 56 -6.49 -8.08 -1.00
C ALA A 56 -5.70 -9.19 -1.71
N PRO A 57 -6.03 -10.48 -1.53
CA PRO A 57 -5.32 -11.59 -2.18
C PRO A 57 -5.17 -11.42 -3.70
N GLU A 58 -6.18 -10.83 -4.35
CA GLU A 58 -6.22 -10.55 -5.79
C GLU A 58 -5.18 -9.52 -6.24
N GLU A 59 -4.68 -8.68 -5.34
CA GLU A 59 -3.77 -7.58 -5.63
C GLU A 59 -2.30 -7.96 -5.42
N ILE A 60 -2.03 -9.06 -4.70
CA ILE A 60 -0.68 -9.42 -4.25
C ILE A 60 0.26 -9.64 -5.44
N ASP A 61 -0.09 -10.52 -6.39
CA ASP A 61 0.82 -10.85 -7.51
C ASP A 61 1.13 -9.62 -8.37
N ARG A 62 0.12 -8.77 -8.62
CA ARG A 62 0.32 -7.48 -9.30
C ARG A 62 1.29 -6.58 -8.55
N ALA A 63 1.13 -6.47 -7.23
CA ALA A 63 2.01 -5.65 -6.42
C ALA A 63 3.45 -6.19 -6.43
N VAL A 64 3.63 -7.51 -6.29
CA VAL A 64 4.94 -8.17 -6.31
C VAL A 64 5.64 -7.94 -7.65
N LEU A 65 4.96 -8.18 -8.77
CA LEU A 65 5.54 -7.99 -10.10
C LEU A 65 5.86 -6.51 -10.39
N ASN A 66 4.99 -5.58 -9.98
CA ASN A 66 5.30 -4.16 -10.09
C ASN A 66 6.52 -3.75 -9.25
N LYS A 67 6.72 -4.39 -8.09
CA LYS A 67 7.92 -4.17 -7.28
C LYS A 67 9.16 -4.74 -7.95
N LEU A 68 9.06 -5.93 -8.56
CA LEU A 68 10.16 -6.51 -9.33
C LEU A 68 10.57 -5.60 -10.49
N MET A 69 9.60 -5.10 -11.27
CA MET A 69 9.87 -4.14 -12.34
C MET A 69 10.57 -2.88 -11.82
N GLN A 70 10.17 -2.37 -10.65
CA GLN A 70 10.88 -1.24 -10.02
C GLN A 70 12.31 -1.62 -9.61
N GLU A 71 12.52 -2.79 -9.00
CA GLU A 71 13.86 -3.26 -8.60
C GLU A 71 14.80 -3.44 -9.80
N ILE A 72 14.27 -3.91 -10.94
CA ILE A 72 15.00 -4.00 -12.20
C ILE A 72 15.38 -2.60 -12.70
N ALA A 73 14.44 -1.65 -12.70
CA ALA A 73 14.71 -0.28 -13.14
C ALA A 73 15.75 0.43 -12.25
N ASP A 74 15.68 0.20 -10.94
CA ASP A 74 16.57 0.83 -9.96
C ASP A 74 17.98 0.21 -10.02
N ASN A 75 18.08 -1.13 -10.05
CA ASN A 75 19.34 -1.86 -10.03
C ASN A 75 19.24 -3.18 -10.82
N PRO A 76 19.43 -3.17 -12.15
CA PRO A 76 19.23 -4.35 -12.99
C PRO A 76 20.21 -5.46 -12.63
N LYS A 77 21.52 -5.15 -12.54
CA LYS A 77 22.58 -6.14 -12.21
C LYS A 77 22.37 -6.86 -10.87
N ILE A 78 21.95 -6.14 -9.83
CA ILE A 78 21.66 -6.74 -8.52
C ILE A 78 20.46 -7.69 -8.63
N THR A 79 19.49 -7.34 -9.46
CA THR A 79 18.30 -8.17 -9.69
C THR A 79 18.63 -9.40 -10.53
N GLU A 80 19.48 -9.27 -11.57
CA GLU A 80 20.07 -10.38 -12.35
C GLU A 80 20.71 -11.40 -11.41
N GLU A 81 21.65 -10.97 -10.56
CA GLU A 81 22.36 -11.83 -9.63
C GLU A 81 21.41 -12.53 -8.63
N ARG A 82 20.43 -11.78 -8.11
CA ARG A 82 19.44 -12.30 -7.14
C ARG A 82 18.58 -13.39 -7.76
N LEU A 83 18.08 -13.16 -8.97
CA LEU A 83 17.24 -14.12 -9.68
C LEU A 83 18.06 -15.22 -10.38
N GLY A 84 19.37 -14.99 -10.54
CA GLY A 84 20.29 -15.91 -11.22
C GLY A 84 20.04 -16.00 -12.71
N VAL A 85 19.52 -14.95 -13.33
CA VAL A 85 19.16 -14.89 -14.76
C VAL A 85 20.16 -14.05 -15.56
N SER A 86 20.14 -14.20 -16.88
CA SER A 86 20.90 -13.36 -17.80
C SER A 86 20.33 -11.95 -17.93
N SER A 87 21.13 -11.03 -18.49
CA SER A 87 20.70 -9.66 -18.77
C SER A 87 19.56 -9.60 -19.79
N GLU A 88 19.61 -10.46 -20.83
CA GLU A 88 18.53 -10.60 -21.82
C GLU A 88 17.21 -11.02 -21.15
N GLN A 89 17.26 -12.01 -20.25
CA GLN A 89 16.07 -12.43 -19.50
C GLN A 89 15.54 -11.33 -18.56
N ILE A 90 16.39 -10.51 -17.95
CA ILE A 90 15.92 -9.36 -17.15
C ILE A 90 15.19 -8.34 -18.00
N ASP A 91 15.68 -8.05 -19.20
CA ASP A 91 15.02 -7.13 -20.13
C ASP A 91 13.65 -7.69 -20.55
N ASP A 92 13.57 -8.99 -20.87
CA ASP A 92 12.32 -9.65 -21.22
C ASP A 92 11.31 -9.65 -20.06
N ILE A 93 11.76 -9.92 -18.84
CA ILE A 93 10.93 -9.84 -17.63
C ILE A 93 10.41 -8.41 -17.44
N PHE A 94 11.29 -7.41 -17.57
CA PHE A 94 10.91 -6.01 -17.42
C PHE A 94 9.84 -5.59 -18.44
N ILE A 95 10.06 -5.95 -19.72
CA ILE A 95 9.14 -5.66 -20.81
C ILE A 95 7.79 -6.35 -20.56
N THR A 96 7.81 -7.63 -20.17
CA THR A 96 6.60 -8.40 -19.87
C THR A 96 5.75 -7.75 -18.78
N ILE A 97 6.38 -7.34 -17.67
CA ILE A 97 5.67 -6.67 -16.57
C ILE A 97 5.21 -5.25 -16.97
N SER A 98 6.03 -4.50 -17.70
CA SER A 98 5.70 -3.15 -18.16
C SER A 98 4.48 -3.15 -19.09
N ASN A 99 4.45 -4.09 -20.04
CA ASN A 99 3.32 -4.30 -20.94
C ASN A 99 2.05 -4.63 -20.14
N ALA A 100 2.13 -5.56 -19.19
CA ALA A 100 1.01 -5.91 -18.32
C ALA A 100 0.48 -4.69 -17.55
N LYS A 101 1.39 -3.90 -16.95
CA LYS A 101 1.05 -2.69 -16.19
C LYS A 101 0.38 -1.62 -17.05
N SER A 102 0.81 -1.46 -18.29
CA SER A 102 0.23 -0.48 -19.22
C SER A 102 -1.14 -0.90 -19.75
N PHE A 103 -1.36 -2.20 -19.95
CA PHE A 103 -2.57 -2.75 -20.56
C PHE A 103 -3.77 -2.74 -19.62
N ILE A 104 -3.58 -3.12 -18.35
CA ILE A 104 -4.69 -3.34 -17.42
C ILE A 104 -4.63 -2.41 -16.20
N ASN A 105 -5.76 -1.75 -15.93
CA ASN A 105 -5.89 -0.83 -14.79
C ASN A 105 -7.23 -1.00 -14.08
N ASN A 106 -7.29 -0.52 -12.85
CA ASN A 106 -8.55 -0.40 -12.13
C ASN A 106 -9.46 0.59 -12.88
N ASN A 107 -10.78 0.41 -12.81
CA ASN A 107 -11.72 1.26 -13.52
C ASN A 107 -12.75 1.85 -12.56
N GLU A 108 -12.32 2.88 -11.83
CA GLU A 108 -13.14 3.56 -10.84
C GLU A 108 -14.42 4.14 -11.45
N MET A 109 -14.33 4.69 -12.66
CA MET A 109 -15.51 5.20 -13.36
C MET A 109 -16.54 4.11 -13.68
N ALA A 110 -16.11 2.87 -13.98
CA ALA A 110 -17.03 1.76 -14.16
C ALA A 110 -17.68 1.33 -12.84
N ASN A 111 -16.94 1.36 -11.73
CA ASN A 111 -17.48 1.10 -10.39
C ASN A 111 -18.55 2.15 -10.03
N VAL A 112 -18.26 3.43 -10.24
CA VAL A 112 -19.20 4.54 -10.03
C VAL A 112 -20.43 4.43 -10.94
N ARG A 113 -20.27 4.05 -12.21
CA ARG A 113 -21.41 3.82 -13.12
C ARG A 113 -22.31 2.68 -12.63
N ALA A 114 -21.73 1.57 -12.14
CA ALA A 114 -22.51 0.47 -11.57
C ALA A 114 -23.31 0.94 -10.33
N MET A 115 -22.67 1.70 -9.45
CA MET A 115 -23.32 2.34 -8.29
C MET A 115 -24.51 3.21 -8.69
N CYS A 116 -24.31 4.12 -9.65
CA CYS A 116 -25.36 5.07 -10.05
C CYS A 116 -26.48 4.42 -10.83
N ASN A 117 -26.18 3.39 -11.64
CA ASN A 117 -27.22 2.60 -12.31
C ASN A 117 -28.12 1.91 -11.28
N ALA A 118 -27.52 1.21 -10.29
CA ALA A 118 -28.27 0.56 -9.22
C ALA A 118 -29.09 1.56 -8.39
N TRP A 119 -28.51 2.72 -8.05
CA TRP A 119 -29.23 3.79 -7.37
C TRP A 119 -30.46 4.26 -8.15
N ASN A 120 -30.32 4.49 -9.46
CA ASN A 120 -31.37 5.02 -10.32
C ASN A 120 -32.49 4.01 -10.61
N SER A 121 -32.19 2.71 -10.64
CA SER A 121 -33.17 1.64 -10.88
C SER A 121 -33.80 1.07 -9.61
N SER A 122 -33.30 1.43 -8.43
CA SER A 122 -33.75 0.86 -7.16
C SER A 122 -35.20 1.24 -6.82
N ASN A 123 -35.97 0.25 -6.36
CA ASN A 123 -37.30 0.43 -5.78
C ASN A 123 -37.25 0.67 -4.25
N PHE A 124 -36.07 0.54 -3.64
CA PHE A 124 -35.91 0.77 -2.20
C PHE A 124 -35.83 2.27 -1.88
N ARG A 125 -35.99 2.59 -0.60
CA ARG A 125 -35.83 3.93 -0.06
C ARG A 125 -34.73 3.94 1.01
N ASP A 126 -34.25 5.15 1.30
CA ASP A 126 -33.34 5.43 2.42
C ASP A 126 -32.08 4.53 2.40
N ASP A 127 -31.74 3.92 3.53
CA ASP A 127 -30.52 3.13 3.68
C ASP A 127 -30.49 1.87 2.84
N LYS A 128 -31.64 1.25 2.58
CA LYS A 128 -31.70 0.08 1.70
C LYS A 128 -31.32 0.42 0.27
N ARG A 129 -31.76 1.58 -0.22
CA ARG A 129 -31.39 2.11 -1.54
C ARG A 129 -29.89 2.41 -1.62
N THR A 130 -29.36 3.01 -0.55
CA THR A 130 -27.94 3.35 -0.43
C THR A 130 -27.08 2.10 -0.41
N GLN A 131 -27.49 1.08 0.36
CA GLN A 131 -26.80 -0.19 0.45
C GLN A 131 -26.75 -0.91 -0.90
N GLU A 132 -27.87 -0.97 -1.65
CA GLU A 132 -27.91 -1.59 -2.98
C GLU A 132 -26.93 -0.93 -3.97
N ALA A 133 -26.82 0.41 -3.94
CA ALA A 133 -25.85 1.13 -4.76
C ALA A 133 -24.40 0.82 -4.37
N ILE A 134 -24.09 0.79 -3.06
CA ILE A 134 -22.76 0.44 -2.55
C ILE A 134 -22.40 -1.00 -2.90
N ASP A 135 -23.35 -1.93 -2.80
CA ASP A 135 -23.12 -3.33 -3.13
C ASP A 135 -22.82 -3.48 -4.62
N ALA A 136 -23.55 -2.78 -5.49
CA ALA A 136 -23.25 -2.75 -6.93
C ALA A 136 -21.84 -2.22 -7.24
N TYR A 137 -21.41 -1.16 -6.54
CA TYR A 137 -20.03 -0.68 -6.61
C TYR A 137 -19.04 -1.78 -6.22
N LYS A 138 -19.22 -2.39 -5.04
CA LYS A 138 -18.31 -3.39 -4.48
C LYS A 138 -18.22 -4.64 -5.37
N THR A 139 -19.35 -5.10 -5.89
CA THR A 139 -19.40 -6.22 -6.84
C THR A 139 -18.60 -5.90 -8.10
N ARG A 140 -18.73 -4.69 -8.66
CA ARG A 140 -18.00 -4.29 -9.87
C ARG A 140 -16.50 -4.11 -9.62
N ASP A 141 -16.12 -3.59 -8.46
CA ASP A 141 -14.73 -3.47 -8.01
C ASP A 141 -14.09 -4.85 -7.86
N GLN A 142 -14.74 -5.77 -7.13
CA GLN A 142 -14.25 -7.14 -6.94
C GLN A 142 -14.14 -7.90 -8.26
N PHE A 143 -15.09 -7.71 -9.19
CA PHE A 143 -14.98 -8.27 -10.54
C PHE A 143 -13.69 -7.81 -11.24
N THR A 144 -13.37 -6.51 -11.17
CA THR A 144 -12.15 -5.95 -11.76
C THR A 144 -10.90 -6.53 -11.10
N LYS A 145 -10.87 -6.58 -9.76
CA LYS A 145 -9.75 -7.18 -9.00
C LYS A 145 -9.52 -8.64 -9.40
N ASN A 146 -10.59 -9.44 -9.47
CA ASN A 146 -10.51 -10.84 -9.91
C ASN A 146 -10.01 -10.98 -11.35
N PHE A 147 -10.47 -10.11 -12.25
CA PHE A 147 -10.03 -10.12 -13.65
C PHE A 147 -8.54 -9.78 -13.76
N ILE A 148 -8.09 -8.73 -13.07
CA ILE A 148 -6.68 -8.33 -13.01
C ILE A 148 -5.82 -9.45 -12.42
N ALA A 149 -6.25 -10.08 -11.32
CA ALA A 149 -5.54 -11.19 -10.70
C ALA A 149 -5.33 -12.36 -11.68
N LYS A 150 -6.38 -12.73 -12.43
CA LYS A 150 -6.29 -13.78 -13.46
C LYS A 150 -5.30 -13.41 -14.57
N TYR A 151 -5.33 -12.15 -15.01
CA TYR A 151 -4.39 -11.67 -16.02
C TYR A 151 -2.94 -11.71 -15.52
N TYR A 152 -2.67 -11.25 -14.30
CA TYR A 152 -1.33 -11.29 -13.73
C TYR A 152 -0.81 -12.71 -13.45
N ARG A 153 -1.70 -13.71 -13.30
CA ARG A 153 -1.28 -15.14 -13.30
C ARG A 153 -0.76 -15.59 -14.67
N LEU A 154 -1.32 -15.09 -15.77
CA LEU A 154 -0.79 -15.36 -17.11
C LEU A 154 0.56 -14.68 -17.31
N VAL A 155 0.70 -13.42 -16.87
CA VAL A 155 1.98 -12.70 -16.90
C VAL A 155 3.06 -13.44 -16.12
N LEU A 156 2.70 -14.01 -14.95
CA LEU A 156 3.62 -14.83 -14.17
C LEU A 156 4.04 -16.09 -14.93
N PHE A 157 3.08 -16.79 -15.55
CA PHE A 157 3.36 -17.97 -16.37
C PHE A 157 4.27 -17.64 -17.56
N ASP A 158 4.04 -16.51 -18.23
CA ASP A 158 4.87 -16.04 -19.33
C ASP A 158 6.31 -15.83 -18.86
N ILE A 159 6.51 -15.16 -17.70
CA ILE A 159 7.84 -14.99 -17.09
C ILE A 159 8.48 -16.35 -16.77
N GLU A 160 7.76 -17.24 -16.09
CA GLU A 160 8.27 -18.56 -15.70
C GLU A 160 8.69 -19.40 -16.92
N SER A 161 8.03 -19.22 -18.07
CA SER A 161 8.36 -19.90 -19.31
C SER A 161 9.69 -19.46 -19.94
N LEU A 162 10.19 -18.27 -19.58
CA LEU A 162 11.50 -17.75 -20.01
C LEU A 162 12.67 -18.31 -19.20
N LEU A 163 12.39 -18.99 -18.08
CA LEU A 163 13.38 -19.37 -17.08
C LEU A 163 13.78 -20.84 -17.20
N HIS A 164 15.07 -21.11 -17.06
CA HIS A 164 15.57 -22.46 -16.83
C HIS A 164 15.17 -22.97 -15.44
N PRO A 165 15.14 -24.30 -15.21
CA PRO A 165 14.69 -24.87 -13.94
C PRO A 165 15.40 -24.31 -12.69
N SER A 166 16.71 -24.05 -12.77
CA SER A 166 17.48 -23.46 -11.66
C SER A 166 17.14 -21.98 -11.41
N GLU A 167 16.72 -21.26 -12.43
CA GLU A 167 16.30 -19.86 -12.35
C GLU A 167 14.87 -19.77 -11.82
N GLN A 168 14.00 -20.69 -12.23
CA GLN A 168 12.64 -20.83 -11.68
C GLN A 168 12.66 -21.03 -10.17
N GLU A 169 13.59 -21.82 -9.62
CA GLU A 169 13.71 -22.00 -8.17
C GLU A 169 13.98 -20.67 -7.45
N LYS A 170 14.96 -19.88 -7.94
CA LYS A 170 15.30 -18.57 -7.38
C LYS A 170 14.18 -17.55 -7.55
N PHE A 171 13.54 -17.55 -8.72
CA PHE A 171 12.40 -16.69 -9.00
C PHE A 171 11.21 -17.02 -8.09
N ASN A 172 10.89 -18.29 -7.90
CA ASN A 172 9.83 -18.73 -6.98
C ASN A 172 10.15 -18.36 -5.53
N ALA A 173 11.40 -18.51 -5.10
CA ALA A 173 11.83 -18.07 -3.78
C ALA A 173 11.65 -16.55 -3.61
N TYR A 174 12.02 -15.75 -4.63
CA TYR A 174 11.78 -14.31 -4.66
C TYR A 174 10.29 -13.98 -4.55
N MET A 175 9.45 -14.57 -5.41
CA MET A 175 8.01 -14.32 -5.43
C MET A 175 7.36 -14.65 -4.09
N ASN A 176 7.70 -15.80 -3.50
CA ASN A 176 7.15 -16.23 -2.21
C ASN A 176 7.55 -15.32 -1.05
N ASP A 177 8.82 -14.89 -0.99
CA ASP A 177 9.26 -13.92 0.01
C ASP A 177 8.52 -12.59 -0.13
N ARG A 178 8.37 -12.08 -1.37
CA ARG A 178 7.68 -10.81 -1.61
C ARG A 178 6.19 -10.89 -1.34
N ARG A 179 5.51 -11.96 -1.74
CA ARG A 179 4.10 -12.22 -1.40
C ARG A 179 3.89 -12.16 0.11
N ARG A 180 4.73 -12.88 0.86
CA ARG A 180 4.69 -12.89 2.33
C ARG A 180 4.85 -11.48 2.89
N ARG A 181 5.87 -10.74 2.46
CA ARG A 181 6.13 -9.38 2.94
C ARG A 181 4.98 -8.42 2.62
N MET A 182 4.41 -8.50 1.42
CA MET A 182 3.31 -7.63 0.99
C MET A 182 1.99 -7.94 1.68
N ALA A 183 1.74 -9.22 1.98
CA ALA A 183 0.58 -9.61 2.79
C ALA A 183 0.66 -9.03 4.23
N THR A 184 1.87 -8.78 4.73
CA THR A 184 2.14 -8.34 6.11
C THR A 184 2.61 -6.88 6.23
N SER A 185 2.70 -6.11 5.14
CA SER A 185 3.40 -4.81 5.12
C SER A 185 2.62 -3.63 5.69
N GLY A 186 1.40 -3.82 6.19
CA GLY A 186 0.57 -2.70 6.65
C GLY A 186 0.01 -1.83 5.51
N THR A 187 0.38 -2.11 4.25
CA THR A 187 0.00 -1.33 3.07
C THR A 187 -1.42 -1.67 2.67
N ARG A 188 -2.36 -0.75 2.91
CA ARG A 188 -3.78 -0.97 2.59
C ARG A 188 -3.98 -1.15 1.08
N SER A 189 -4.78 -2.15 0.75
CA SER A 189 -5.51 -2.33 -0.50
C SER A 189 -6.09 -0.98 -0.89
N TRP A 190 -6.09 -0.68 -2.19
CA TRP A 190 -6.96 0.36 -2.70
C TRP A 190 -8.41 -0.11 -2.51
N GLY A 191 -8.92 0.14 -1.31
CA GLY A 191 -10.24 -0.25 -0.83
C GLY A 191 -11.22 0.88 -1.08
N SER A 192 -12.37 0.51 -1.61
CA SER A 192 -13.50 1.35 -2.00
C SER A 192 -13.65 2.63 -1.17
N VAL A 193 -13.93 3.75 -1.83
CA VAL A 193 -14.30 5.05 -1.23
C VAL A 193 -15.49 4.94 -0.23
N VAL A 194 -16.16 3.79 -0.17
CA VAL A 194 -17.40 3.52 0.57
C VAL A 194 -17.30 2.28 1.47
N GLU A 195 -16.54 2.41 2.56
CA GLU A 195 -16.39 1.35 3.57
C GLU A 195 -17.63 1.17 4.46
N ASN A 196 -18.47 2.20 4.66
CA ASN A 196 -19.66 2.15 5.53
C ASN A 196 -20.87 2.89 4.92
N ILE A 197 -22.09 2.68 5.44
CA ILE A 197 -23.32 3.28 4.90
C ILE A 197 -23.29 4.81 4.93
N LYS A 198 -22.64 5.43 5.92
CA LYS A 198 -22.57 6.90 6.03
C LYS A 198 -21.69 7.50 4.94
N SER A 199 -20.45 7.02 4.78
CA SER A 199 -19.58 7.42 3.66
C SER A 199 -20.16 6.99 2.31
N GLY A 200 -20.83 5.84 2.31
CA GLY A 200 -21.70 5.31 1.28
C GLY A 200 -22.70 6.32 0.74
N ARG A 201 -23.51 6.88 1.65
CA ARG A 201 -24.55 7.85 1.33
C ARG A 201 -23.96 9.12 0.74
N ASP A 202 -22.85 9.60 1.29
CA ASP A 202 -22.19 10.81 0.79
C ASP A 202 -21.64 10.60 -0.63
N ALA A 203 -20.99 9.46 -0.90
CA ALA A 203 -20.48 9.13 -2.23
C ALA A 203 -21.59 8.95 -3.26
N VAL A 204 -22.68 8.25 -2.91
CA VAL A 204 -23.84 8.08 -3.78
C VAL A 204 -24.49 9.44 -4.08
N ASN A 205 -24.67 10.28 -3.07
CA ASN A 205 -25.22 11.62 -3.25
C ASN A 205 -24.33 12.50 -4.13
N PHE A 206 -23.01 12.40 -3.99
CA PHE A 206 -22.05 13.18 -4.76
C PHE A 206 -21.99 12.72 -6.23
N HIS A 207 -21.94 11.41 -6.47
CA HIS A 207 -21.71 10.88 -7.82
C HIS A 207 -22.99 10.60 -8.62
N CYS A 208 -24.10 10.26 -7.96
CA CYS A 208 -25.30 9.73 -8.62
C CYS A 208 -26.49 10.70 -8.63
N ARG A 209 -26.37 11.88 -8.02
CA ARG A 209 -27.37 12.93 -8.17
C ARG A 209 -27.35 13.44 -9.61
N VAL A 210 -28.41 13.10 -10.35
CA VAL A 210 -28.79 13.84 -11.55
C VAL A 210 -29.21 15.23 -11.08
N ASN A 211 -28.57 16.29 -11.59
CA ASN A 211 -29.14 17.64 -11.49
C ASN A 211 -30.54 17.59 -12.11
N ARG A 212 -31.58 17.56 -11.27
CA ARG A 212 -32.99 17.63 -11.68
C ARG A 212 -33.47 19.08 -11.89
N ASP A 213 -32.53 20.00 -12.08
CA ASP A 213 -32.78 21.41 -12.36
C ASP A 213 -32.21 21.75 -13.76
N LYS A 214 -32.85 21.22 -14.81
CA LYS A 214 -32.90 21.79 -16.17
C LYS A 214 -34.22 21.43 -16.81
#